data_AF-A0A6I9SJ63-F1
#
_entry.id   AF-A0A6I9SJ63-F1
#
_cell.length_a   1.000
_cell.length_b   1.000
_cell.length_c   1.000
_cell.angle_alpha   90.00
_cell.angle_beta   90.00
_cell.angle_gamma   90.00
#
_symmetry.space_group_name_H-M   'P 1'
#
loop_
_entity.id
_entity.type
_entity.pdbx_description
1 polymer ?
#
loop_
_entity_poly.entity_id
_entity_poly.type
_entity_poly.pdbx_seq_one_letter_code
_entity_poly.pdbx_strand_id
1 'polypeptide(L)'
;MELNENAGSLENSGNHRPSVGPEKVIIDTDPGIDDSMTIMMAFQTPEIEVLGLTTIFGNVSAEDATSNALLLCEIAGRPDVLVAEGSHEPLKGGKPRVADFVHGSDGLGNIFHPPPVGKKSEKSASEFLVEKISQYPGDVSILALGPLTNLALAIKRDSSFARKVKRVVILGGAFFASGNVNPAAEANIYGDPEAADIVFTCGADIVGVGINITTQVRFTDEDLSELRNSKGRHAQFICNICKFYRDWHVKSDGVYGIFLHDPVSFAALVRPDLFTFRKGVVRVETQGICVGHTLMDQGLKKWNTINPWSGYSPISVAWTVDVPGVLAFIKELLMKP
;
A
#
# COMPACT_ATOMS: atom_id res chain seq x y z
N MET A 1 25.82 30.34 40.18
CA MET A 1 26.16 29.07 39.52
C MET A 1 24.96 28.70 38.70
N GLU A 2 24.92 29.22 37.48
CA GLU A 2 23.82 29.02 36.53
C GLU A 2 24.00 27.68 35.82
N LEU A 3 22.89 26.97 35.68
CA LEU A 3 22.78 25.71 34.96
C LEU A 3 22.57 26.05 33.48
N ASN A 4 23.53 25.68 32.63
CA ASN A 4 23.35 25.74 31.17
C ASN A 4 22.61 24.47 30.71
N GLU A 5 21.36 24.66 30.31
CA GLU A 5 20.64 23.74 29.43
C GLU A 5 21.25 23.83 28.03
N ASN A 6 21.69 22.70 27.48
CA ASN A 6 22.02 22.59 26.07
C ASN A 6 21.18 21.46 25.47
N ALA A 7 19.98 21.85 25.01
CA ALA A 7 19.15 21.02 24.15
C ALA A 7 19.78 20.98 22.75
N GLY A 8 20.43 19.87 22.42
CA GLY A 8 20.96 19.63 21.09
C GLY A 8 19.83 19.36 20.10
N SER A 9 19.50 20.34 19.27
CA SER A 9 18.76 20.18 18.03
C SER A 9 19.55 19.28 17.07
N LEU A 10 19.02 18.09 16.77
CA LEU A 10 19.60 17.19 15.77
C LEU A 10 19.27 17.71 14.37
N GLU A 11 20.34 18.05 13.65
CA GLU A 11 20.34 18.50 12.27
C GLU A 11 19.79 17.42 11.33
N ASN A 12 18.91 17.86 10.44
CA ASN A 12 18.29 17.08 9.39
C ASN A 12 19.32 16.83 8.26
N SER A 13 20.14 15.78 8.38
CA SER A 13 21.09 15.39 7.34
C SER A 13 20.42 14.47 6.31
N GLY A 14 19.79 15.08 5.32
CA GLY A 14 19.21 14.40 4.16
C GLY A 14 18.98 15.41 3.04
N ASN A 15 20.06 15.86 2.40
CA ASN A 15 20.02 16.84 1.32
C ASN A 15 19.51 16.16 0.02
N HIS A 16 18.22 15.84 -0.03
CA HIS A 16 17.51 15.48 -1.25
C HIS A 16 17.16 16.78 -1.96
N ARG A 17 17.87 17.08 -3.06
CA ARG A 17 17.40 18.14 -3.97
C ARG A 17 16.02 17.70 -4.48
N PRO A 18 14.98 18.55 -4.39
CA PRO A 18 13.69 18.21 -4.98
C PRO A 18 13.87 17.97 -6.48
N SER A 19 13.39 16.83 -6.97
CA SER A 19 13.31 16.56 -8.40
C SER A 19 12.45 17.64 -9.05
N VAL A 20 12.90 18.21 -10.17
CA VAL A 20 12.21 19.33 -10.86
C VAL A 20 11.02 18.82 -11.70
N GLY A 21 10.34 17.77 -11.26
CA GLY A 21 9.25 17.11 -11.97
C GLY A 21 8.47 16.16 -11.06
N PRO A 22 7.32 15.65 -11.53
CA PRO A 22 6.46 14.75 -10.75
C PRO A 22 7.22 13.50 -10.31
N GLU A 23 6.93 13.01 -9.11
CA GLU A 23 7.51 11.79 -8.57
C GLU A 23 7.02 10.57 -9.37
N LYS A 24 7.95 9.76 -9.86
CA LYS A 24 7.59 8.54 -10.60
C LYS A 24 7.13 7.47 -9.61
N VAL A 25 5.95 6.90 -9.86
CA VAL A 25 5.34 5.90 -8.99
C VAL A 25 4.98 4.65 -9.79
N ILE A 26 5.27 3.49 -9.22
CA ILE A 26 4.65 2.22 -9.61
C ILE A 26 3.73 1.80 -8.47
N ILE A 27 2.51 1.36 -8.81
CA ILE A 27 1.55 0.86 -7.82
C ILE A 27 1.46 -0.65 -7.99
N ASP A 28 1.83 -1.39 -6.94
CA ASP A 28 1.68 -2.85 -6.87
C ASP A 28 0.40 -3.17 -6.08
N THR A 29 -0.61 -3.73 -6.73
CA THR A 29 -2.00 -3.69 -6.27
C THR A 29 -2.75 -4.96 -6.64
N ASP A 30 -3.81 -5.29 -5.92
CA ASP A 30 -4.69 -6.42 -6.14
C ASP A 30 -6.13 -5.93 -6.28
N PRO A 31 -6.47 -5.12 -7.32
CA PRO A 31 -7.56 -4.16 -7.26
C PRO A 31 -8.87 -4.68 -6.66
N GLY A 32 -9.01 -4.38 -5.37
CA GLY A 32 -10.23 -4.33 -4.60
C GLY A 32 -10.85 -2.94 -4.65
N ILE A 33 -11.68 -2.67 -3.65
CA ILE A 33 -12.57 -1.49 -3.67
C ILE A 33 -11.79 -0.24 -3.23
N ASP A 34 -10.99 -0.36 -2.18
CA ASP A 34 -10.04 0.63 -1.67
C ASP A 34 -8.82 0.82 -2.59
N ASP A 35 -8.26 -0.24 -3.18
CA ASP A 35 -7.26 -0.11 -4.26
C ASP A 35 -7.79 0.77 -5.41
N SER A 36 -9.04 0.52 -5.84
CA SER A 36 -9.68 1.27 -6.92
C SER A 36 -9.79 2.75 -6.58
N MET A 37 -10.14 3.10 -5.33
CA MET A 37 -10.13 4.49 -4.86
C MET A 37 -8.73 5.11 -5.00
N THR A 38 -7.72 4.37 -4.59
CA THR A 38 -6.32 4.81 -4.61
C THR A 38 -5.79 5.03 -6.02
N ILE A 39 -6.08 4.11 -6.95
CA ILE A 39 -5.69 4.24 -8.36
C ILE A 39 -6.34 5.48 -8.98
N MET A 40 -7.63 5.72 -8.70
CA MET A 40 -8.33 6.92 -9.17
C MET A 40 -7.73 8.21 -8.57
N MET A 41 -7.37 8.21 -7.28
CA MET A 41 -6.66 9.33 -6.65
C MET A 41 -5.29 9.56 -7.28
N ALA A 42 -4.52 8.50 -7.52
CA ALA A 42 -3.20 8.58 -8.10
C ALA A 42 -3.23 9.21 -9.50
N PHE A 43 -4.17 8.80 -10.36
CA PHE A 43 -4.33 9.39 -11.68
C PHE A 43 -4.79 10.86 -11.67
N GLN A 44 -5.34 11.34 -10.56
CA GLN A 44 -5.76 12.73 -10.38
C GLN A 44 -4.74 13.62 -9.67
N THR A 45 -3.63 13.06 -9.20
CA THR A 45 -2.57 13.74 -8.43
C THR A 45 -1.49 14.26 -9.38
N PRO A 46 -1.38 15.57 -9.63
CA PRO A 46 -0.42 16.13 -10.59
C PRO A 46 1.04 16.03 -10.15
N GLU A 47 1.29 15.83 -8.86
CA GLU A 47 2.64 15.70 -8.28
C GLU A 47 3.28 14.34 -8.59
N ILE A 48 2.55 13.38 -9.16
CA ILE A 48 3.06 12.05 -9.47
C ILE A 48 2.85 11.65 -10.94
N GLU A 49 3.76 10.82 -11.44
CA GLU A 49 3.68 10.15 -12.72
C GLU A 49 3.56 8.64 -12.48
N VAL A 50 2.37 8.08 -12.71
CA VAL A 50 2.17 6.62 -12.61
C VAL A 50 2.80 5.94 -13.84
N LEU A 51 3.94 5.29 -13.64
CA LEU A 51 4.68 4.59 -14.71
C LEU A 51 4.00 3.29 -15.15
N GLY A 52 3.23 2.70 -14.25
CA GLY A 52 2.52 1.45 -14.48
C GLY A 52 1.89 0.92 -13.21
N LEU A 53 0.97 -0.02 -13.39
CA LEU A 53 0.39 -0.83 -12.33
C LEU A 53 0.99 -2.23 -12.43
N THR A 54 1.41 -2.81 -11.30
CA THR A 54 1.72 -4.22 -11.19
C THR A 54 0.62 -4.90 -10.39
N THR A 55 0.14 -6.05 -10.86
CA THR A 55 -1.01 -6.72 -10.24
C THR A 55 -0.60 -7.97 -9.48
N ILE A 56 -1.26 -8.24 -8.36
CA ILE A 56 -1.01 -9.40 -7.50
C ILE A 56 -2.34 -10.02 -7.04
N PHE A 57 -2.30 -11.22 -6.46
CA PHE A 57 -3.43 -11.81 -5.76
C PHE A 57 -3.63 -11.14 -4.38
N GLY A 58 -4.82 -11.25 -3.80
CA GLY A 58 -5.10 -10.82 -2.43
C GLY A 58 -6.61 -10.63 -2.23
N ASN A 59 -7.13 -9.47 -2.57
CA ASN A 59 -8.56 -9.20 -2.63
C ASN A 59 -9.25 -10.09 -3.66
N VAL A 60 -8.59 -10.30 -4.80
CA VAL A 60 -9.02 -11.19 -5.89
C VAL A 60 -7.86 -12.05 -6.40
N SER A 61 -8.10 -12.90 -7.41
CA SER A 61 -7.04 -13.61 -8.12
C SER A 61 -6.12 -12.63 -8.87
N ALA A 62 -4.90 -13.06 -9.22
CA ALA A 62 -3.99 -12.20 -9.97
C ALA A 62 -4.54 -11.84 -11.36
N GLU A 63 -5.29 -12.75 -11.99
CA GLU A 63 -5.96 -12.53 -13.27
C GLU A 63 -7.10 -11.51 -13.15
N ASP A 64 -7.95 -11.64 -12.14
CA ASP A 64 -9.05 -10.70 -11.88
C ASP A 64 -8.48 -9.32 -11.50
N ALA A 65 -7.43 -9.27 -10.66
CA ALA A 65 -6.70 -8.04 -10.33
C ALA A 65 -6.18 -7.36 -11.60
N THR A 66 -5.64 -8.13 -12.55
CA THR A 66 -5.15 -7.62 -13.82
C THR A 66 -6.27 -7.08 -14.70
N SER A 67 -7.39 -7.80 -14.79
CA SER A 67 -8.58 -7.34 -15.50
C SER A 67 -9.13 -6.04 -14.88
N ASN A 68 -9.22 -5.97 -13.56
CA ASN A 68 -9.68 -4.80 -12.84
C ASN A 68 -8.74 -3.61 -13.02
N ALA A 69 -7.43 -3.79 -12.93
CA ALA A 69 -6.46 -2.72 -13.18
C ALA A 69 -6.59 -2.13 -14.60
N LEU A 70 -6.74 -2.98 -15.62
CA LEU A 70 -6.96 -2.53 -17.00
C LEU A 70 -8.28 -1.75 -17.13
N LEU A 71 -9.36 -2.25 -16.53
CA LEU A 71 -10.65 -1.56 -16.50
C LEU A 71 -10.56 -0.20 -15.80
N LEU A 72 -9.85 -0.12 -14.67
CA LEU A 72 -9.64 1.13 -13.93
C LEU A 72 -8.85 2.14 -14.77
N CYS A 73 -7.82 1.70 -15.51
CA CYS A 73 -7.11 2.55 -16.47
C CYS A 73 -8.06 3.10 -17.56
N GLU A 74 -8.96 2.28 -18.09
CA GLU A 74 -9.96 2.71 -19.08
C GLU A 74 -10.95 3.72 -18.49
N ILE A 75 -11.51 3.43 -17.30
CA ILE A 75 -12.43 4.33 -16.58
C ILE A 75 -11.77 5.68 -16.27
N ALA A 76 -10.49 5.66 -15.91
CA ALA A 76 -9.70 6.87 -15.63
C ALA A 76 -9.33 7.67 -16.90
N GLY A 77 -9.57 7.14 -18.10
CA GLY A 77 -9.10 7.73 -19.35
C GLY A 77 -7.58 7.68 -19.50
N ARG A 78 -6.93 6.68 -18.88
CA ARG A 78 -5.49 6.44 -18.87
C ARG A 78 -5.10 5.08 -19.47
N PRO A 79 -5.56 4.74 -20.70
CA PRO A 79 -5.20 3.47 -21.35
C PRO A 79 -3.72 3.38 -21.74
N ASP A 80 -2.97 4.49 -21.62
CA ASP A 80 -1.52 4.56 -21.81
C ASP A 80 -0.71 3.91 -20.69
N VAL A 81 -1.31 3.76 -19.50
CA VAL A 81 -0.63 3.20 -18.32
C VAL A 81 -0.50 1.70 -18.46
N LEU A 82 0.73 1.21 -18.39
CA LEU A 82 1.04 -0.22 -18.52
C LEU A 82 0.57 -0.99 -17.28
N VAL A 83 -0.08 -2.12 -17.49
CA VAL A 83 -0.45 -3.07 -16.43
C VAL A 83 0.37 -4.34 -16.61
N ALA A 84 1.19 -4.74 -15.63
CA ALA A 84 2.00 -5.95 -15.68
C ALA A 84 1.53 -6.97 -14.64
N GLU A 85 1.15 -8.16 -15.11
CA GLU A 85 0.64 -9.21 -14.23
C GLU A 85 1.74 -9.87 -13.42
N GLY A 86 1.49 -10.03 -12.12
CA GLY A 86 2.42 -10.61 -11.17
C GLY A 86 2.19 -12.07 -10.87
N SER A 87 2.63 -12.48 -9.68
CA SER A 87 2.53 -13.86 -9.23
C SER A 87 1.08 -14.28 -9.02
N HIS A 88 0.76 -15.53 -9.34
CA HIS A 88 -0.56 -16.14 -9.08
C HIS A 88 -0.62 -16.85 -7.72
N GLU A 89 0.52 -16.99 -7.05
CA GLU A 89 0.67 -17.69 -5.77
C GLU A 89 1.74 -17.02 -4.90
N PRO A 90 1.69 -17.19 -3.56
CA PRO A 90 2.76 -16.72 -2.67
C PRO A 90 4.07 -17.45 -2.95
N LEU A 91 5.19 -16.95 -2.43
CA LEU A 91 6.53 -17.51 -2.64
C LEU A 91 6.66 -18.99 -2.23
N LYS A 92 5.90 -19.43 -1.22
CA LYS A 92 5.87 -20.83 -0.77
C LYS A 92 5.03 -21.75 -1.68
N GLY A 93 4.35 -21.18 -2.67
CA GLY A 93 3.43 -21.85 -3.57
C GLY A 93 2.05 -22.12 -2.95
N GLY A 94 1.12 -22.53 -3.80
CA GLY A 94 -0.23 -22.95 -3.42
C GLY A 94 -1.30 -21.90 -3.73
N LYS A 95 -2.57 -22.34 -3.76
CA LYS A 95 -3.68 -21.46 -4.11
C LYS A 95 -3.84 -20.34 -3.07
N PRO A 96 -3.73 -19.06 -3.45
CA PRO A 96 -3.90 -17.97 -2.51
C PRO A 96 -5.35 -17.92 -2.00
N ARG A 97 -5.51 -17.42 -0.77
CA ARG A 97 -6.83 -17.06 -0.25
C ARG A 97 -7.19 -15.70 -0.81
N VAL A 98 -8.38 -15.60 -1.39
CA VAL A 98 -8.94 -14.33 -1.88
C VAL A 98 -9.98 -13.77 -0.90
N ALA A 99 -10.14 -12.45 -0.84
CA ALA A 99 -11.08 -11.76 0.04
C ALA A 99 -12.40 -11.35 -0.66
N ASP A 100 -12.97 -12.27 -1.44
CA ASP A 100 -14.21 -12.08 -2.20
C ASP A 100 -15.42 -11.71 -1.31
N PHE A 101 -15.43 -12.16 -0.06
CA PHE A 101 -16.44 -11.81 0.94
C PHE A 101 -16.41 -10.33 1.36
N VAL A 102 -15.30 -9.63 1.12
CA VAL A 102 -15.11 -8.19 1.40
C VAL A 102 -15.27 -7.36 0.13
N HIS A 103 -14.72 -7.83 -0.99
CA HIS A 103 -14.61 -7.07 -2.24
C HIS A 103 -15.60 -7.48 -3.35
N GLY A 104 -16.37 -8.54 -3.13
CA GLY A 104 -17.23 -9.13 -4.15
C GLY A 104 -16.47 -10.18 -4.99
N SER A 105 -17.21 -11.01 -5.73
CA SER A 105 -16.61 -12.06 -6.55
C SER A 105 -15.83 -11.50 -7.75
N ASP A 106 -16.10 -10.26 -8.15
CA ASP A 106 -15.39 -9.53 -9.20
C ASP A 106 -14.32 -8.57 -8.63
N GLY A 107 -14.17 -8.47 -7.31
CA GLY A 107 -13.29 -7.51 -6.64
C GLY A 107 -13.78 -6.06 -6.64
N LEU A 108 -14.87 -5.77 -7.35
CA LEU A 108 -15.40 -4.42 -7.55
C LEU A 108 -16.84 -4.30 -7.04
N GLY A 109 -17.16 -4.98 -5.95
CA GLY A 109 -18.44 -4.87 -5.26
C GLY A 109 -19.62 -5.51 -5.99
N ASN A 110 -19.38 -6.52 -6.82
CA ASN A 110 -20.37 -7.24 -7.63
C ASN A 110 -21.13 -6.32 -8.60
N ILE A 111 -20.41 -5.37 -9.20
CA ILE A 111 -20.97 -4.49 -10.23
C ILE A 111 -20.91 -5.16 -11.61
N PHE A 112 -19.97 -6.08 -11.83
CA PHE A 112 -19.82 -6.87 -13.06
C PHE A 112 -19.72 -5.99 -14.31
N HIS A 113 -18.71 -5.13 -14.33
CA HIS A 113 -18.40 -4.29 -15.48
C HIS A 113 -18.06 -5.13 -16.73
N PRO A 114 -18.27 -4.57 -17.94
CA PRO A 114 -17.77 -5.20 -19.16
C PRO A 114 -16.25 -5.43 -19.08
N PRO A 115 -15.73 -6.54 -19.65
CA PRO A 115 -14.29 -6.78 -19.68
C PRO A 115 -13.54 -5.63 -20.37
N PRO A 116 -12.33 -5.29 -19.90
CA PRO A 116 -11.51 -4.26 -20.53
C PRO A 116 -11.06 -4.70 -21.94
N VAL A 117 -10.81 -3.72 -22.80
CA VAL A 117 -10.24 -3.92 -24.14
C VAL A 117 -8.70 -3.86 -24.10
N GLY A 118 -8.14 -3.20 -23.09
CA GLY A 118 -6.71 -3.08 -22.83
C GLY A 118 -6.01 -4.44 -22.68
N LYS A 119 -4.69 -4.44 -22.91
CA LYS A 119 -3.85 -5.63 -22.78
C LYS A 119 -2.79 -5.40 -21.72
N LYS A 120 -2.57 -6.41 -20.89
CA LYS A 120 -1.42 -6.45 -19.97
C LYS A 120 -0.10 -6.46 -20.75
N SER A 121 0.97 -6.05 -20.08
CA SER A 121 2.33 -6.19 -20.54
C SER A 121 2.70 -7.65 -20.75
N GLU A 122 3.59 -7.91 -21.71
CA GLU A 122 4.22 -9.22 -21.90
C GLU A 122 5.24 -9.54 -20.80
N LYS A 123 5.67 -8.53 -20.03
CA LYS A 123 6.57 -8.70 -18.88
C LYS A 123 5.76 -9.05 -17.64
N SER A 124 6.30 -9.95 -16.82
CA SER A 124 5.79 -10.15 -15.46
C SER A 124 5.99 -8.88 -14.61
N ALA A 125 5.18 -8.69 -13.57
CA ALA A 125 5.30 -7.57 -12.63
C ALA A 125 6.74 -7.42 -12.09
N SER A 126 7.35 -8.53 -11.68
CA SER A 126 8.73 -8.51 -11.15
C SER A 126 9.79 -8.13 -12.19
N GLU A 127 9.58 -8.43 -13.47
CA GLU A 127 10.45 -7.95 -14.57
C GLU A 127 10.23 -6.47 -14.85
N PHE A 128 8.97 -6.05 -14.90
CA PHE A 128 8.58 -4.66 -15.07
C PHE A 128 9.17 -3.78 -13.96
N LEU A 129 9.08 -4.21 -12.70
CA LEU A 129 9.69 -3.53 -11.56
C LEU A 129 11.20 -3.37 -11.74
N VAL A 130 11.93 -4.47 -11.99
CA VAL A 130 13.40 -4.42 -12.16
C VAL A 130 13.80 -3.51 -13.32
N GLU A 131 13.08 -3.56 -14.43
CA GLU A 131 13.32 -2.70 -15.59
C GLU A 131 13.13 -1.23 -15.25
N LYS A 132 11.95 -0.85 -14.73
CA LYS A 132 11.64 0.56 -14.45
C LYS A 132 12.51 1.16 -13.36
N ILE A 133 12.79 0.41 -12.29
CA ILE A 133 13.72 0.85 -11.24
C ILE A 133 15.14 0.99 -11.78
N SER A 134 15.57 0.12 -12.70
CA SER A 134 16.90 0.24 -13.33
C SER A 134 16.99 1.35 -14.38
N GLN A 135 15.87 1.69 -15.01
CA GLN A 135 15.78 2.81 -15.96
C GLN A 135 15.91 4.17 -15.25
N TYR A 136 15.43 4.26 -14.02
CA TYR A 136 15.35 5.50 -13.23
C TYR A 136 15.86 5.29 -11.79
N PRO A 137 17.14 4.92 -11.59
CA PRO A 137 17.66 4.61 -10.27
C PRO A 137 17.63 5.83 -9.35
N GLY A 138 17.03 5.68 -8.18
CA GLY A 138 16.84 6.70 -7.15
C GLY A 138 15.63 7.61 -7.37
N ASP A 139 14.85 7.42 -8.43
CA ASP A 139 13.77 8.35 -8.82
C ASP A 139 12.36 7.73 -8.77
N VAL A 140 12.25 6.40 -8.71
CA VAL A 140 10.95 5.71 -8.71
C VAL A 140 10.60 5.21 -7.31
N SER A 141 9.45 5.66 -6.82
CA SER A 141 8.82 5.13 -5.61
C SER A 141 7.86 3.99 -5.97
N ILE A 142 7.69 3.03 -5.05
CA ILE A 142 6.72 1.95 -5.17
C ILE A 142 5.68 2.11 -4.07
N LEU A 143 4.41 2.07 -4.45
CA LEU A 143 3.30 1.94 -3.51
C LEU A 143 2.80 0.50 -3.59
N ALA A 144 3.09 -0.30 -2.55
CA ALA A 144 2.62 -1.67 -2.44
C ALA A 144 1.33 -1.71 -1.62
N LEU A 145 0.25 -2.08 -2.29
CA LEU A 145 -1.13 -2.12 -1.80
C LEU A 145 -1.62 -3.55 -1.52
N GLY A 146 -0.94 -4.56 -2.07
CA GLY A 146 -1.24 -5.98 -1.86
C GLY A 146 -0.08 -6.78 -1.25
N PRO A 147 -0.17 -8.13 -1.28
CA PRO A 147 0.91 -9.04 -0.90
C PRO A 147 2.24 -8.74 -1.62
N LEU A 148 3.33 -8.79 -0.86
CA LEU A 148 4.65 -8.30 -1.29
C LEU A 148 5.42 -9.24 -2.23
N THR A 149 4.76 -10.23 -2.83
CA THR A 149 5.36 -11.28 -3.63
C THR A 149 6.11 -10.71 -4.84
N ASN A 150 5.52 -9.76 -5.57
CA ASN A 150 6.13 -9.15 -6.75
C ASN A 150 7.44 -8.43 -6.39
N LEU A 151 7.44 -7.67 -5.29
CA LEU A 151 8.62 -6.96 -4.80
C LEU A 151 9.70 -7.93 -4.32
N ALA A 152 9.35 -8.96 -3.57
CA ALA A 152 10.31 -9.97 -3.13
C ALA A 152 10.95 -10.71 -4.31
N LEU A 153 10.18 -11.02 -5.37
CA LEU A 153 10.70 -11.60 -6.61
C LEU A 153 11.61 -10.62 -7.36
N ALA A 154 11.28 -9.33 -7.41
CA ALA A 154 12.12 -8.29 -8.00
C ALA A 154 13.47 -8.17 -7.27
N ILE A 155 13.45 -8.16 -5.93
CA ILE A 155 14.66 -8.13 -5.08
C ILE A 155 15.52 -9.38 -5.32
N LYS A 156 14.91 -10.57 -5.44
CA LYS A 156 15.63 -11.80 -5.76
C LYS A 156 16.24 -11.79 -7.17
N ARG A 157 15.55 -11.16 -8.13
CA ARG A 157 16.03 -11.05 -9.53
C ARG A 157 17.17 -10.05 -9.66
N ASP A 158 17.16 -8.95 -8.93
CA ASP A 158 18.23 -7.93 -8.94
C ASP A 158 18.67 -7.56 -7.52
N SER A 159 19.84 -8.06 -7.11
CA SER A 159 20.45 -7.76 -5.79
C SER A 159 20.76 -6.27 -5.54
N SER A 160 20.71 -5.42 -6.57
CA SER A 160 20.86 -3.97 -6.45
C SER A 160 19.53 -3.22 -6.39
N PHE A 161 18.40 -3.89 -6.59
CA PHE A 161 17.04 -3.32 -6.60
C PHE A 161 16.78 -2.42 -5.38
N ALA A 162 17.07 -2.93 -4.18
CA ALA A 162 16.86 -2.21 -2.92
C ALA A 162 17.65 -0.89 -2.82
N ARG A 163 18.80 -0.77 -3.51
CA ARG A 163 19.59 0.47 -3.55
C ARG A 163 19.15 1.43 -4.66
N LYS A 164 18.40 0.93 -5.66
CA LYS A 164 17.95 1.70 -6.82
C LYS A 164 16.53 2.25 -6.64
N VAL A 165 15.67 1.61 -5.85
CA VAL A 165 14.35 2.17 -5.57
C VAL A 165 14.49 3.44 -4.73
N LYS A 166 13.70 4.48 -5.04
CA LYS A 166 13.70 5.73 -4.27
C LYS A 166 13.18 5.47 -2.85
N ARG A 167 11.99 4.87 -2.78
CA ARG A 167 11.28 4.52 -1.55
C ARG A 167 10.19 3.48 -1.85
N VAL A 168 9.88 2.63 -0.88
CA VAL A 168 8.76 1.69 -0.93
C VAL A 168 7.79 2.02 0.20
N VAL A 169 6.57 2.41 -0.13
CA VAL A 169 5.47 2.60 0.85
C VAL A 169 4.59 1.36 0.79
N ILE A 170 4.45 0.69 1.92
CA ILE A 170 3.77 -0.61 2.05
C ILE A 170 2.50 -0.38 2.87
N LEU A 171 1.33 -0.65 2.28
CA LEU A 171 0.14 -0.94 3.05
C LEU A 171 0.26 -2.37 3.59
N GLY A 172 0.45 -2.49 4.90
CA GLY A 172 0.44 -3.81 5.50
C GLY A 172 1.04 -3.87 6.90
N GLY A 173 0.65 -4.93 7.60
CA GLY A 173 1.08 -5.23 8.96
C GLY A 173 0.19 -4.64 10.04
N ALA A 174 0.36 -5.17 11.25
CA ALA A 174 -0.31 -4.71 12.45
C ALA A 174 0.74 -4.42 13.53
N PHE A 175 1.07 -3.14 13.72
CA PHE A 175 2.09 -2.73 14.68
C PHE A 175 1.45 -2.36 16.01
N PHE A 176 1.58 -3.25 17.00
CA PHE A 176 0.97 -3.09 18.34
C PHE A 176 -0.57 -2.93 18.30
N ALA A 177 -1.20 -3.57 17.33
CA ALA A 177 -2.65 -3.63 17.13
C ALA A 177 -3.06 -5.06 16.70
N SER A 178 -4.36 -5.35 16.72
CA SER A 178 -4.89 -6.60 16.17
C SER A 178 -4.85 -6.60 14.64
N GLY A 179 -4.67 -7.77 14.05
CA GLY A 179 -4.84 -8.00 12.61
C GLY A 179 -6.30 -8.04 12.15
N ASN A 180 -6.52 -8.11 10.84
CA ASN A 180 -7.85 -8.21 10.20
C ASN A 180 -8.14 -9.58 9.55
N VAL A 181 -7.12 -10.42 9.29
CA VAL A 181 -7.35 -11.82 8.87
C VAL A 181 -7.60 -12.70 10.08
N ASN A 182 -6.81 -12.48 11.11
CA ASN A 182 -6.90 -13.10 12.41
C ASN A 182 -6.33 -12.11 13.45
N PRO A 183 -6.41 -12.38 14.76
CA PRO A 183 -5.96 -11.42 15.77
C PRO A 183 -4.48 -10.99 15.64
N ALA A 184 -3.62 -11.76 14.97
CA ALA A 184 -2.20 -11.52 14.87
C ALA A 184 -1.75 -10.87 13.55
N ALA A 185 -2.47 -11.08 12.45
CA ALA A 185 -1.97 -10.77 11.11
C ALA A 185 -2.92 -9.93 10.26
N GLU A 186 -2.31 -9.01 9.53
CA GLU A 186 -2.96 -8.18 8.52
C GLU A 186 -2.94 -8.91 7.15
N ALA A 187 -3.97 -8.67 6.32
CA ALA A 187 -4.23 -9.36 5.06
C ALA A 187 -3.06 -9.44 4.08
N ASN A 188 -2.43 -8.33 3.76
CA ASN A 188 -1.34 -8.29 2.77
C ASN A 188 -0.12 -9.08 3.25
N ILE A 189 0.24 -8.92 4.52
CA ILE A 189 1.36 -9.65 5.12
C ILE A 189 1.03 -11.13 5.31
N TYR A 190 -0.22 -11.46 5.66
CA TYR A 190 -0.69 -12.84 5.75
C TYR A 190 -0.73 -13.53 4.37
N GLY A 191 -0.97 -12.78 3.30
CA GLY A 191 -1.01 -13.27 1.92
C GLY A 191 0.31 -13.91 1.50
N ASP A 192 1.44 -13.29 1.86
CA ASP A 192 2.78 -13.85 1.62
C ASP A 192 3.79 -13.41 2.71
N PRO A 193 3.79 -14.10 3.88
CA PRO A 193 4.67 -13.75 5.00
C PRO A 193 6.15 -13.87 4.64
N GLU A 194 6.51 -14.85 3.82
CA GLU A 194 7.88 -15.04 3.35
C GLU A 194 8.34 -13.86 2.49
N ALA A 195 7.50 -13.38 1.58
CA ALA A 195 7.81 -12.19 0.78
C ALA A 195 7.92 -10.95 1.65
N ALA A 196 7.01 -10.78 2.62
CA ALA A 196 7.04 -9.64 3.52
C ALA A 196 8.31 -9.58 4.37
N ASP A 197 8.78 -10.70 4.94
CA ASP A 197 10.04 -10.72 5.69
C ASP A 197 11.23 -10.37 4.80
N ILE A 198 11.25 -10.85 3.55
CA ILE A 198 12.29 -10.50 2.57
C ILE A 198 12.29 -9.01 2.27
N VAL A 199 11.12 -8.41 2.02
CA VAL A 199 11.01 -6.98 1.70
C VAL A 199 11.40 -6.12 2.90
N PHE A 200 10.85 -6.38 4.09
CA PHE A 200 11.20 -5.60 5.29
C PHE A 200 12.68 -5.70 5.68
N THR A 201 13.37 -6.77 5.28
CA THR A 201 14.80 -6.97 5.57
C THR A 201 15.74 -6.66 4.40
N CYS A 202 15.23 -6.19 3.25
CA CYS A 202 16.04 -6.00 2.04
C CYS A 202 16.99 -4.78 2.07
N GLY A 203 16.79 -3.87 3.02
CA GLY A 203 17.61 -2.66 3.19
C GLY A 203 17.26 -1.49 2.27
N ALA A 204 16.11 -1.52 1.59
CA ALA A 204 15.56 -0.36 0.89
C ALA A 204 15.02 0.71 1.88
N ASP A 205 14.78 1.92 1.39
CA ASP A 205 14.02 2.93 2.15
C ASP A 205 12.54 2.55 2.16
N ILE A 206 12.06 2.03 3.29
CA ILE A 206 10.72 1.46 3.43
C ILE A 206 9.91 2.26 4.46
N VAL A 207 8.65 2.50 4.12
CA VAL A 207 7.61 3.00 5.02
C VAL A 207 6.51 1.95 5.15
N GLY A 208 6.35 1.36 6.34
CA GLY A 208 5.21 0.50 6.66
C GLY A 208 4.02 1.31 7.19
N VAL A 209 2.88 1.24 6.50
CA VAL A 209 1.59 1.82 6.88
C VAL A 209 0.67 0.69 7.30
N GLY A 210 0.69 0.38 8.60
CA GLY A 210 -0.08 -0.74 9.14
C GLY A 210 -1.51 -0.38 9.53
N ILE A 211 -2.29 -1.43 9.83
CA ILE A 211 -3.70 -1.32 10.22
C ILE A 211 -3.91 -0.51 11.51
N ASN A 212 -2.87 -0.40 12.36
CA ASN A 212 -2.84 0.48 13.53
C ASN A 212 -3.04 1.96 13.17
N ILE A 213 -2.74 2.36 11.94
CA ILE A 213 -2.99 3.71 11.40
C ILE A 213 -4.29 3.75 10.60
N THR A 214 -4.45 2.84 9.64
CA THR A 214 -5.54 2.95 8.66
C THR A 214 -6.92 2.82 9.28
N THR A 215 -7.08 2.07 10.38
CA THR A 215 -8.36 1.95 11.10
C THR A 215 -8.77 3.21 11.86
N GLN A 216 -7.89 4.22 11.94
CA GLN A 216 -8.24 5.53 12.49
C GLN A 216 -8.90 6.44 11.45
N VAL A 217 -8.71 6.14 10.16
CA VAL A 217 -9.19 6.96 9.04
C VAL A 217 -10.32 6.22 8.32
N ARG A 218 -11.53 6.76 8.42
CA ARG A 218 -12.73 6.17 7.84
C ARG A 218 -13.59 7.22 7.15
N PHE A 219 -14.29 6.82 6.11
CA PHE A 219 -15.47 7.54 5.64
C PHE A 219 -16.69 7.04 6.38
N THR A 220 -17.50 7.97 6.89
CA THR A 220 -18.84 7.68 7.39
C THR A 220 -19.85 7.61 6.24
N ASP A 221 -21.09 7.24 6.56
CA ASP A 221 -22.19 7.31 5.60
C ASP A 221 -22.43 8.74 5.07
N GLU A 222 -22.22 9.75 5.90
CA GLU A 222 -22.28 11.15 5.47
C GLU A 222 -21.17 11.49 4.46
N ASP A 223 -19.95 11.03 4.69
CA ASP A 223 -18.83 11.25 3.76
C ASP A 223 -19.08 10.55 2.42
N LEU A 224 -19.61 9.32 2.44
CA LEU A 224 -19.99 8.59 1.22
C LEU A 224 -21.14 9.28 0.47
N SER A 225 -22.10 9.86 1.20
CA SER A 225 -23.18 10.65 0.63
C SER A 225 -22.66 11.95 0.02
N GLU A 226 -21.74 12.64 0.69
CA GLU A 226 -21.07 13.84 0.18
C GLU A 226 -20.33 13.53 -1.12
N LEU A 227 -19.55 12.44 -1.15
CA LEU A 227 -18.83 11.99 -2.35
C LEU A 227 -19.82 11.73 -3.50
N ARG A 228 -20.91 11.01 -3.25
CA ARG A 228 -21.93 10.70 -4.25
C ARG A 228 -22.58 11.95 -4.85
N ASN A 229 -22.75 13.00 -4.04
CA ASN A 229 -23.35 14.27 -4.48
C ASN A 229 -22.33 15.28 -5.03
N SER A 230 -21.04 14.95 -5.02
CA SER A 230 -19.98 15.79 -5.55
C SER A 230 -19.95 15.80 -7.08
N LYS A 231 -19.08 16.65 -7.64
CA LYS A 231 -18.78 16.67 -9.08
C LYS A 231 -17.55 15.83 -9.43
N GLY A 232 -17.11 14.94 -8.54
CA GLY A 232 -15.92 14.14 -8.73
C GLY A 232 -16.03 13.23 -9.95
N ARG A 233 -15.01 13.23 -10.80
CA ARG A 233 -14.99 12.51 -12.08
C ARG A 233 -15.39 11.05 -11.97
N HIS A 234 -14.91 10.39 -10.92
CA HIS A 234 -15.11 8.96 -10.66
C HIS A 234 -15.98 8.71 -9.42
N ALA A 235 -16.59 9.75 -8.85
CA ALA A 235 -17.31 9.67 -7.59
C ALA A 235 -18.46 8.66 -7.65
N GLN A 236 -19.26 8.67 -8.74
CA GLN A 236 -20.38 7.74 -8.88
C GLN A 236 -19.92 6.27 -9.00
N PHE A 237 -18.82 6.03 -9.71
CA PHE A 237 -18.21 4.69 -9.82
C PHE A 237 -17.75 4.20 -8.43
N ILE A 238 -16.96 5.03 -7.74
CA ILE A 238 -16.45 4.72 -6.40
C ILE A 238 -17.59 4.46 -5.41
N CYS A 239 -18.59 5.33 -5.35
CA CYS A 239 -19.74 5.15 -4.47
C CYS A 239 -20.59 3.92 -4.80
N ASN A 240 -20.52 3.37 -6.01
CA ASN A 240 -21.22 2.14 -6.37
C ASN A 240 -20.48 0.92 -5.84
N ILE A 241 -19.17 0.85 -6.06
CA ILE A 241 -18.34 -0.27 -5.57
C ILE A 241 -18.27 -0.26 -4.03
N CYS A 242 -18.15 0.92 -3.38
CA CYS A 242 -18.09 1.05 -1.92
C CYS A 242 -19.35 0.57 -1.19
N LYS A 243 -20.50 0.43 -1.86
CA LYS A 243 -21.72 -0.07 -1.22
C LYS A 243 -21.51 -1.47 -0.64
N PHE A 244 -20.90 -2.36 -1.42
CA PHE A 244 -20.62 -3.74 -0.99
C PHE A 244 -19.63 -3.76 0.20
N TYR A 245 -18.57 -2.96 0.10
CA TYR A 245 -17.54 -2.82 1.14
C TYR A 245 -18.12 -2.30 2.46
N ARG A 246 -19.00 -1.29 2.38
CA ARG A 246 -19.68 -0.70 3.53
C ARG A 246 -20.65 -1.68 4.19
N ASP A 247 -21.40 -2.44 3.40
CA ASP A 247 -22.31 -3.46 3.94
C ASP A 247 -21.53 -4.57 4.67
N TRP A 248 -20.33 -4.93 4.19
CA TRP A 248 -19.42 -5.83 4.89
C TRP A 248 -18.91 -5.22 6.22
N HIS A 249 -18.42 -3.98 6.22
CA HIS A 249 -17.92 -3.30 7.43
C HIS A 249 -18.98 -3.17 8.53
N VAL A 250 -20.22 -2.84 8.16
CA VAL A 250 -21.33 -2.78 9.11
C VAL A 250 -21.58 -4.13 9.75
N LYS A 251 -21.53 -5.21 8.95
CA LYS A 251 -21.81 -6.57 9.43
C LYS A 251 -20.65 -7.17 10.24
N SER A 252 -19.41 -6.96 9.78
CA SER A 252 -18.21 -7.54 10.38
C SER A 252 -17.76 -6.76 11.61
N ASP A 253 -17.65 -5.44 11.48
CA ASP A 253 -16.93 -4.59 12.44
C ASP A 253 -17.87 -3.67 13.25
N GLY A 254 -19.15 -3.62 12.89
CA GLY A 254 -20.10 -2.67 13.47
C GLY A 254 -19.81 -1.21 13.08
N VAL A 255 -19.05 -0.99 12.00
CA VAL A 255 -18.65 0.32 11.51
C VAL A 255 -19.65 0.80 10.45
N TYR A 256 -20.36 1.89 10.73
CA TYR A 256 -21.23 2.58 9.77
C TYR A 256 -20.39 3.48 8.87
N GLY A 257 -19.76 2.87 7.87
CA GLY A 257 -18.79 3.51 7.00
C GLY A 257 -17.81 2.51 6.40
N ILE A 258 -16.64 2.99 5.98
CA ILE A 258 -15.54 2.17 5.45
C ILE A 258 -14.20 2.67 5.97
N PHE A 259 -13.27 1.77 6.28
CA PHE A 259 -11.88 2.14 6.49
C PHE A 259 -11.20 2.39 5.14
N LEU A 260 -10.27 3.34 5.11
CA LEU A 260 -9.62 3.80 3.88
C LEU A 260 -8.17 3.31 3.80
N HIS A 261 -7.97 1.98 3.83
CA HIS A 261 -6.65 1.35 3.93
C HIS A 261 -5.65 1.87 2.86
N ASP A 262 -5.95 1.63 1.60
CA ASP A 262 -5.09 2.00 0.46
C ASP A 262 -5.00 3.51 0.26
N PRO A 263 -6.11 4.28 0.33
CA PRO A 263 -6.03 5.74 0.21
C PRO A 263 -5.14 6.38 1.28
N VAL A 264 -5.10 5.84 2.50
CA VAL A 264 -4.22 6.31 3.57
C VAL A 264 -2.76 5.98 3.27
N SER A 265 -2.47 4.80 2.71
CA SER A 265 -1.11 4.44 2.27
C SER A 265 -0.61 5.37 1.15
N PHE A 266 -1.49 5.69 0.20
CA PHE A 266 -1.21 6.68 -0.83
C PHE A 266 -0.96 8.07 -0.24
N ALA A 267 -1.77 8.51 0.73
CA ALA A 267 -1.53 9.76 1.44
C ALA A 267 -0.15 9.78 2.13
N ALA A 268 0.30 8.66 2.71
CA ALA A 268 1.65 8.58 3.30
C ALA A 268 2.78 8.70 2.26
N LEU A 269 2.54 8.28 1.01
CA LEU A 269 3.48 8.48 -0.10
C LEU A 269 3.61 9.96 -0.48
N VAL A 270 2.48 10.62 -0.74
CA VAL A 270 2.46 11.97 -1.36
C VAL A 270 2.35 13.13 -0.36
N ARG A 271 1.83 12.87 0.85
CA ARG A 271 1.67 13.81 1.96
C ARG A 271 2.21 13.21 3.28
N PRO A 272 3.51 12.83 3.33
CA PRO A 272 4.11 12.25 4.53
C PRO A 272 4.09 13.21 5.74
N ASP A 273 3.86 14.51 5.52
CA ASP A 273 3.70 15.52 6.56
C ASP A 273 2.45 15.31 7.44
N LEU A 274 1.47 14.55 6.96
CA LEU A 274 0.26 14.18 7.72
C LEU A 274 0.49 13.00 8.66
N PHE A 275 1.71 12.48 8.73
CA PHE A 275 2.06 11.30 9.51
C PHE A 275 3.28 11.57 10.38
N THR A 276 3.39 10.84 11.49
CA THR A 276 4.68 10.67 12.16
C THR A 276 5.19 9.26 11.94
N PHE A 277 6.51 9.10 11.94
CA PHE A 277 7.16 7.82 11.68
C PHE A 277 8.10 7.44 12.81
N ARG A 278 8.15 6.15 13.09
CA ARG A 278 9.10 5.56 14.03
C ARG A 278 10.02 4.60 13.29
N LYS A 279 11.33 4.75 13.51
CA LYS A 279 12.32 3.81 12.96
C LYS A 279 12.44 2.56 13.83
N GLY A 280 12.59 1.42 13.19
CA GLY A 280 12.82 0.14 13.87
C GLY A 280 13.04 -0.99 12.88
N VAL A 281 13.59 -2.10 13.36
CA VAL A 281 13.71 -3.32 12.55
C VAL A 281 12.36 -4.04 12.62
N VAL A 282 11.83 -4.47 11.47
CA VAL A 282 10.61 -5.26 11.39
C VAL A 282 10.96 -6.66 10.89
N ARG A 283 10.37 -7.67 11.55
CA ARG A 283 10.41 -9.08 11.14
C ARG A 283 9.00 -9.61 11.03
N VAL A 284 8.80 -10.62 10.19
CA VAL A 284 7.50 -11.27 9.99
C VAL A 284 7.56 -12.71 10.46
N GLU A 285 6.58 -13.13 11.25
CA GLU A 285 6.42 -14.53 11.61
C GLU A 285 5.92 -15.32 10.38
N THR A 286 6.67 -16.34 9.95
CA THR A 286 6.31 -17.16 8.77
C THR A 286 5.74 -18.52 9.15
N GLN A 287 5.63 -18.83 10.45
CA GLN A 287 5.21 -20.13 10.95
C GLN A 287 4.23 -20.01 12.13
N GLY A 288 3.58 -21.13 12.45
CA GLY A 288 2.73 -21.23 13.64
C GLY A 288 1.43 -20.41 13.57
N ILE A 289 0.83 -20.20 14.74
CA ILE A 289 -0.50 -19.58 14.86
C ILE A 289 -0.50 -18.06 14.60
N CYS A 290 0.67 -17.43 14.66
CA CYS A 290 0.85 -16.00 14.43
C CYS A 290 1.47 -15.70 13.05
N VAL A 291 1.41 -16.65 12.11
CA VAL A 291 1.90 -16.44 10.73
C VAL A 291 1.32 -15.14 10.14
N GLY A 292 2.19 -14.31 9.56
CA GLY A 292 1.86 -12.97 9.05
C GLY A 292 1.96 -11.84 10.09
N HIS A 293 2.27 -12.13 11.36
CA HIS A 293 2.43 -11.09 12.38
C HIS A 293 3.70 -10.27 12.14
N THR A 294 3.56 -8.94 12.10
CA THR A 294 4.66 -7.98 11.96
C THR A 294 5.17 -7.52 13.31
N LEU A 295 6.41 -7.87 13.65
CA LEU A 295 7.03 -7.55 14.91
C LEU A 295 8.12 -6.48 14.74
N MET A 296 7.93 -5.34 15.40
CA MET A 296 8.87 -4.22 15.35
C MET A 296 9.74 -4.15 16.61
N ASP A 297 11.05 -4.22 16.46
CA ASP A 297 11.99 -3.73 17.45
C ASP A 297 12.16 -2.21 17.29
N GLN A 298 11.65 -1.45 18.26
CA GLN A 298 11.72 0.01 18.29
C GLN A 298 13.12 0.55 18.60
N GLY A 299 14.09 -0.30 18.94
CA GLY A 299 15.46 0.10 19.27
C GLY A 299 15.61 0.83 20.61
N LEU A 300 14.53 0.90 21.42
CA LEU A 300 14.56 1.54 22.75
C LEU A 300 15.36 0.75 23.78
N LYS A 301 15.48 -0.57 23.57
CA LYS A 301 16.15 -1.48 24.49
C LYS A 301 17.39 -2.04 23.83
N LYS A 302 18.54 -1.95 24.52
CA LYS A 302 19.72 -2.71 24.15
C LYS A 302 19.54 -4.17 24.59
N TRP A 303 19.56 -5.09 23.63
CA TRP A 303 19.45 -6.52 23.91
C TRP A 303 20.78 -7.09 24.42
N ASN A 304 20.71 -7.97 25.42
CA ASN A 304 21.90 -8.61 26.01
C ASN A 304 22.54 -9.66 25.09
N THR A 305 21.79 -10.16 24.10
CA THR A 305 22.22 -11.15 23.12
C THR A 305 21.73 -10.77 21.73
N ILE A 306 22.41 -11.27 20.70
CA ILE A 306 21.92 -11.22 19.32
C ILE A 306 20.57 -11.95 19.25
N ASN A 307 19.63 -11.38 18.50
CA ASN A 307 18.30 -11.92 18.27
C ASN A 307 17.92 -11.75 16.78
N PRO A 308 16.77 -12.27 16.30
CA PRO A 308 16.39 -12.20 14.89
C PRO A 308 16.26 -10.78 14.29
N TRP A 309 16.17 -9.72 15.09
CA TRP A 309 16.16 -8.33 14.60
C TRP A 309 17.57 -7.73 14.49
N SER A 310 18.55 -8.34 15.14
CA SER A 310 19.92 -7.80 15.21
C SER A 310 20.61 -7.83 13.86
N GLY A 311 21.22 -6.71 13.46
CA GLY A 311 22.03 -6.60 12.23
C GLY A 311 21.26 -6.19 10.97
N TYR A 312 19.93 -6.15 11.02
CA TYR A 312 19.11 -5.61 9.93
C TYR A 312 19.00 -4.09 10.00
N SER A 313 18.85 -3.44 8.85
CA SER A 313 18.62 -2.01 8.76
C SER A 313 17.20 -1.66 9.24
N PRO A 314 17.01 -0.60 10.04
CA PRO A 314 15.68 -0.17 10.44
C PRO A 314 14.92 0.46 9.27
N ILE A 315 13.61 0.22 9.21
CA ILE A 315 12.66 0.88 8.32
C ILE A 315 11.86 1.94 9.08
N SER A 316 11.09 2.76 8.38
CA SER A 316 10.11 3.65 8.98
C SER A 316 8.75 2.96 9.09
N VAL A 317 8.07 3.09 10.23
CA VAL A 317 6.70 2.62 10.43
C VAL A 317 5.84 3.81 10.81
N ALA A 318 4.71 4.00 10.13
CA ALA A 318 3.75 5.06 10.44
C ALA A 318 3.22 4.87 11.88
N TRP A 319 3.32 5.92 12.69
CA TRP A 319 3.12 5.86 14.14
C TRP A 319 1.90 6.66 14.60
N THR A 320 1.68 7.84 14.02
CA THR A 320 0.46 8.63 14.19
C THR A 320 0.03 9.22 12.85
N VAL A 321 -1.24 9.60 12.75
CA VAL A 321 -1.83 10.21 11.57
C VAL A 321 -2.69 11.42 11.96
N ASP A 322 -2.60 12.50 11.19
CA ASP A 322 -3.56 13.60 11.21
C ASP A 322 -4.83 13.16 10.46
N VAL A 323 -5.77 12.53 11.19
CA VAL A 323 -7.00 11.98 10.60
C VAL A 323 -7.79 13.04 9.82
N PRO A 324 -8.10 14.24 10.38
CA PRO A 324 -8.78 15.28 9.62
C PRO A 324 -8.02 15.71 8.36
N GLY A 325 -6.70 15.89 8.45
CA GLY A 325 -5.86 16.27 7.31
C GLY A 325 -5.88 15.24 6.19
N VAL A 326 -5.76 13.95 6.52
CA VAL A 326 -5.84 12.86 5.55
C VAL A 326 -7.23 12.74 4.93
N LEU A 327 -8.30 12.85 5.71
CA LEU A 327 -9.67 12.82 5.18
C LEU A 327 -9.92 13.98 4.22
N ALA A 328 -9.48 15.20 4.57
CA ALA A 328 -9.60 16.36 3.69
C ALA A 328 -8.86 16.15 2.36
N PHE A 329 -7.63 15.63 2.42
CA PHE A 329 -6.83 15.30 1.24
C PHE A 329 -7.49 14.25 0.34
N ILE A 330 -7.99 13.15 0.92
CA ILE A 330 -8.68 12.09 0.16
C ILE A 330 -9.95 12.64 -0.50
N LYS A 331 -10.76 13.41 0.24
CA LYS A 331 -11.98 14.03 -0.31
C LYS A 331 -11.66 15.00 -1.45
N GLU A 332 -10.63 15.83 -1.29
CA GLU A 332 -10.20 16.78 -2.32
C GLU A 332 -9.92 16.06 -3.66
N LEU A 333 -9.18 14.96 -3.62
CA LEU A 333 -8.87 14.19 -4.82
C LEU A 333 -10.09 13.44 -5.38
N LEU A 334 -10.89 12.80 -4.53
CA LEU A 334 -12.03 12.00 -4.99
C LEU A 334 -13.21 12.85 -5.52
N MET A 335 -13.35 14.08 -5.03
CA MET A 335 -14.41 15.01 -5.45
C MET A 335 -13.98 15.94 -6.59
N LYS A 336 -12.76 15.80 -7.10
CA LYS A 336 -12.21 16.64 -8.18
C LYS A 336 -12.85 16.27 -9.55
N PRO A 337 -13.30 17.26 -10.36
CA PRO A 337 -14.00 17.05 -11.63
C PRO A 337 -13.20 16.42 -12.78
#